data_AF-A0A9E5CZS9-F1
#
_entry.id   AF-A0A9E5CZS9-F1
#
_cell.length_a   1.000
_cell.length_b   1.000
_cell.length_c   1.000
_cell.angle_alpha   90.00
_cell.angle_beta   90.00
_cell.angle_gamma   90.00
#
_symmetry.space_group_name_H-M   'P 1'
#
loop_
_entity.id
_entity.type
_entity.pdbx_description
1 polymer ?
#
loop_
_entity_poly.entity_id
_entity_poly.type
_entity_poly.pdbx_seq_one_letter_code
_entity_poly.pdbx_strand_id
1 'polypeptide(L)'
;SFLDVIALLLAVEWPYMDWAQRLDAAGKQPANNYYQTWINLHTGREMTGFVAWLRQTVDAASVSEPDRARLQGIFKDVLRYEYMFWEMAYRAEEWPD
;
A
#
# COMPACT_ATOMS: atom_id res chain seq x y z
N SER A 1 -6.58 16.18 7.08
CA SER A 1 -7.49 16.62 5.99
C SER A 1 -8.01 15.41 5.23
N PHE A 2 -9.04 15.55 4.40
CA PHE A 2 -9.49 14.44 3.53
C PHE A 2 -8.34 13.90 2.65
N LEU A 3 -7.59 14.79 1.99
CA LEU A 3 -6.48 14.38 1.12
C LEU A 3 -5.33 13.71 1.88
N ASP A 4 -5.15 14.01 3.15
CA ASP A 4 -4.12 13.36 3.97
C ASP A 4 -4.43 11.88 4.17
N VAL A 5 -5.71 11.59 4.43
CA VAL A 5 -6.20 10.21 4.58
C VAL A 5 -6.10 9.49 3.24
N ILE A 6 -6.46 10.14 2.13
CA ILE A 6 -6.33 9.55 0.79
C ILE A 6 -4.88 9.25 0.45
N ALA A 7 -3.94 10.18 0.71
CA ALA A 7 -2.52 9.96 0.46
C ALA A 7 -1.96 8.83 1.33
N LEU A 8 -2.38 8.74 2.58
CA LEU A 8 -2.02 7.65 3.49
C LEU A 8 -2.52 6.30 2.98
N LEU A 9 -3.83 6.20 2.68
CA LEU A 9 -4.42 4.95 2.18
C LEU A 9 -3.81 4.54 0.85
N LEU A 10 -3.52 5.49 -0.03
CA LEU A 10 -2.84 5.18 -1.29
C LEU A 10 -1.45 4.59 -1.07
N ALA A 11 -0.69 5.12 -0.10
CA ALA A 11 0.63 4.61 0.25
C ALA A 11 0.59 3.22 0.90
N VAL A 12 -0.48 2.87 1.61
CA VAL A 12 -0.69 1.53 2.18
C VAL A 12 -1.11 0.52 1.11
N GLU A 13 -2.16 0.84 0.34
CA GLU A 13 -2.84 -0.16 -0.51
C GLU A 13 -2.11 -0.42 -1.82
N TRP A 14 -1.51 0.61 -2.43
CA TRP A 14 -0.90 0.49 -3.75
C TRP A 14 0.30 -0.48 -3.76
N PRO A 15 1.25 -0.44 -2.81
CA PRO A 15 2.35 -1.40 -2.78
C PRO A 15 1.88 -2.86 -2.70
N TYR A 16 0.87 -3.17 -1.88
CA TYR A 16 0.36 -4.55 -1.75
C TYR A 16 -0.23 -5.04 -3.07
N MET A 17 -1.04 -4.22 -3.74
CA MET A 17 -1.55 -4.52 -5.08
C MET A 17 -0.40 -4.74 -6.09
N ASP A 18 0.60 -3.84 -6.12
CA ASP A 18 1.74 -3.94 -7.03
C ASP A 18 2.56 -5.22 -6.80
N TRP A 19 2.87 -5.55 -5.55
CA TRP A 19 3.62 -6.76 -5.22
C TRP A 19 2.84 -8.03 -5.58
N ALA A 20 1.56 -8.10 -5.24
CA ALA A 20 0.72 -9.25 -5.57
C ALA A 20 0.58 -9.44 -7.08
N GLN A 21 0.40 -8.37 -7.85
CA GLN A 21 0.36 -8.42 -9.31
C GLN A 21 1.68 -8.91 -9.91
N ARG A 22 2.83 -8.52 -9.35
CA ARG A 22 4.14 -9.03 -9.79
C ARG A 22 4.30 -10.52 -9.51
N LEU A 23 3.82 -11.00 -8.35
CA LEU A 23 3.84 -12.42 -8.01
C LEU A 23 2.94 -13.25 -8.94
N ASP A 24 1.74 -12.76 -9.21
CA ASP A 24 0.78 -13.39 -10.12
C ASP A 24 1.31 -13.43 -11.56
N ALA A 25 1.84 -12.31 -12.06
CA ALA A 25 2.47 -12.23 -13.38
C ALA A 25 3.70 -13.15 -13.52
N ALA A 26 4.40 -13.42 -12.41
CA ALA A 26 5.51 -14.37 -12.35
C ALA A 26 5.05 -15.84 -12.17
N GLY A 27 3.74 -16.11 -12.18
CA GLY A 27 3.17 -17.45 -12.06
C GLY A 27 3.37 -18.10 -10.68
N LYS A 28 3.50 -17.30 -9.61
CA LYS A 28 3.72 -17.84 -8.26
C LYS A 28 2.44 -18.48 -7.71
N GLN A 29 2.52 -19.75 -7.35
CA GLN A 29 1.42 -20.52 -6.75
C GLN A 29 1.90 -21.25 -5.49
N PRO A 30 2.04 -20.55 -4.35
CA PRO A 30 2.47 -21.18 -3.10
C PRO A 30 1.44 -22.22 -2.63
N ALA A 31 1.94 -23.38 -2.16
CA ALA A 31 1.08 -24.43 -1.62
C ALA A 31 0.35 -24.03 -0.32
N ASN A 32 0.89 -23.05 0.42
CA ASN A 32 0.25 -22.51 1.61
C ASN A 32 -0.96 -21.65 1.21
N ASN A 33 -2.15 -22.06 1.67
CA ASN A 33 -3.42 -21.41 1.36
C ASN A 33 -3.47 -19.93 1.79
N TYR A 34 -2.83 -19.56 2.90
CA TYR A 34 -2.81 -18.16 3.37
C TYR A 34 -2.03 -17.27 2.41
N TYR A 35 -0.91 -17.73 1.86
CA TYR A 35 -0.11 -16.97 0.91
C TYR A 35 -0.81 -16.85 -0.45
N GLN A 36 -1.44 -17.93 -0.92
CA GLN A 36 -2.24 -17.85 -2.15
C GLN A 36 -3.45 -16.92 -1.98
N THR A 37 -4.11 -16.97 -0.81
CA THR A 37 -5.22 -16.07 -0.49
C THR A 37 -4.77 -14.61 -0.46
N TRP A 38 -3.59 -14.33 0.11
CA TRP A 38 -3.01 -12.99 0.11
C TRP A 38 -2.79 -12.48 -1.32
N ILE A 39 -2.24 -13.30 -2.23
CA ILE A 39 -2.08 -12.91 -3.64
C ILE A 39 -3.45 -12.61 -4.28
N ASN A 40 -4.41 -13.54 -4.14
CA ASN A 40 -5.74 -13.43 -4.75
C ASN A 40 -6.51 -12.19 -4.26
N LEU A 41 -6.38 -11.86 -2.96
CA LEU A 41 -7.03 -10.69 -2.37
C LEU A 41 -6.52 -9.40 -3.02
N HIS A 42 -5.20 -9.28 -3.18
CA HIS A 42 -4.56 -8.05 -3.64
C HIS A 42 -4.49 -7.93 -5.17
N THR A 43 -4.75 -9.00 -5.92
CA THR A 43 -4.96 -8.94 -7.39
C THR A 43 -6.44 -8.84 -7.78
N GLY A 44 -7.35 -8.99 -6.81
CA GLY A 44 -8.78 -8.96 -7.04
C GLY A 44 -9.30 -7.61 -7.54
N ARG A 45 -10.45 -7.65 -8.24
CA ARG A 45 -11.07 -6.44 -8.84
C ARG A 45 -11.38 -5.36 -7.81
N GLU A 46 -11.79 -5.74 -6.61
CA GLU A 46 -12.09 -4.79 -5.51
C GLU A 46 -10.85 -3.97 -5.13
N MET A 47 -9.71 -4.64 -4.90
CA MET A 47 -8.43 -3.98 -4.61
C MET A 47 -8.01 -3.06 -5.77
N THR A 48 -8.02 -3.57 -7.01
CA THR A 48 -7.60 -2.76 -8.17
C THR A 48 -8.49 -1.53 -8.39
N GLY A 49 -9.80 -1.66 -8.18
CA GLY A 49 -10.75 -0.56 -8.27
C GLY A 49 -10.55 0.47 -7.17
N PHE A 50 -10.29 0.01 -5.94
CA PHE A 50 -10.04 0.90 -4.81
C PHE A 50 -8.75 1.72 -4.98
N VAL A 51 -7.64 1.06 -5.33
CA VAL A 51 -6.37 1.75 -5.61
C VAL A 51 -6.50 2.72 -6.79
N ALA A 52 -7.21 2.33 -7.85
CA ALA A 52 -7.47 3.23 -8.99
C ALA A 52 -8.24 4.48 -8.56
N TRP A 53 -9.26 4.33 -7.72
CA TRP A 53 -10.03 5.46 -7.18
C TRP A 53 -9.17 6.37 -6.28
N LEU A 54 -8.33 5.79 -5.40
CA LEU A 54 -7.42 6.56 -4.56
C LEU A 54 -6.46 7.41 -5.41
N ARG A 55 -5.85 6.81 -6.45
CA ARG A 55 -4.95 7.51 -7.38
C ARG A 55 -5.65 8.66 -8.08
N GLN A 56 -6.82 8.39 -8.67
CA GLN A 56 -7.61 9.42 -9.36
C GLN A 56 -8.00 10.57 -8.42
N THR A 57 -8.31 10.27 -7.16
CA THR A 57 -8.66 11.28 -6.16
C THR A 57 -7.48 12.20 -5.84
N VAL A 58 -6.27 11.66 -5.73
CA VAL A 58 -5.04 12.47 -5.56
C VAL A 58 -4.74 13.27 -6.82
N ASP A 59 -4.80 12.65 -7.99
CA ASP A 59 -4.44 13.27 -9.27
C ASP A 59 -5.40 14.42 -9.64
N ALA A 60 -6.68 14.31 -9.28
CA ALA A 60 -7.69 15.35 -9.52
C ALA A 60 -7.63 16.52 -8.52
N ALA A 61 -6.89 16.39 -7.42
CA ALA A 61 -6.85 17.40 -6.37
C ALA A 61 -6.00 18.60 -6.79
N SER A 62 -6.61 19.79 -6.86
CA SER A 62 -5.88 21.05 -6.95
C SER A 62 -5.43 21.48 -5.56
N VAL A 63 -4.13 21.37 -5.30
CA VAL A 63 -3.52 21.67 -3.98
C VAL A 63 -2.47 22.77 -4.11
N SER A 64 -2.29 23.53 -3.02
CA SER A 64 -1.19 24.48 -2.90
C SER A 64 0.16 23.74 -2.85
N GLU A 65 1.26 24.43 -3.16
CA GLU A 65 2.61 23.83 -3.04
C GLU A 65 2.93 23.35 -1.61
N PRO A 66 2.60 24.10 -0.53
CA PRO A 66 2.74 23.58 0.84
C PRO A 66 1.94 22.30 1.11
N ASP A 67 0.71 22.22 0.61
CA ASP A 67 -0.12 21.01 0.76
C ASP A 67 0.43 19.84 -0.05
N ARG A 68 0.91 20.09 -1.28
CA ARG A 68 1.58 19.07 -2.10
C ARG A 68 2.78 18.47 -1.37
N ALA A 69 3.65 19.32 -0.81
CA ALA A 69 4.82 18.88 -0.06
C ALA A 69 4.42 18.04 1.17
N ARG A 70 3.35 18.44 1.86
CA ARG A 70 2.79 17.74 3.01
C ARG A 70 2.23 16.36 2.65
N LEU A 71 1.45 16.25 1.56
CA LEU A 71 0.92 14.98 1.06
C LEU A 71 2.05 14.03 0.63
N GLN A 72 3.09 14.55 -0.03
CA GLN A 72 4.28 13.77 -0.36
C GLN A 72 5.03 13.29 0.89
N GLY A 73 5.08 14.10 1.94
CA GLY A 73 5.66 13.72 3.23
C GLY A 73 4.90 12.53 3.83
N ILE A 74 3.58 12.64 3.95
CA ILE A 74 2.71 11.56 4.44
C ILE A 74 2.94 10.28 3.64
N PHE A 75 2.90 10.37 2.31
CA PHE A 75 3.09 9.21 1.44
C PHE A 75 4.45 8.51 1.69
N LYS A 76 5.53 9.29 1.80
CA LYS A 76 6.88 8.77 2.06
C LYS A 76 7.00 8.14 3.44
N ASP A 77 6.42 8.76 4.47
CA ASP A 77 6.49 8.27 5.84
C ASP A 77 5.70 6.96 6.00
N VAL A 78 4.53 6.86 5.37
CA VAL A 78 3.77 5.60 5.32
C VAL A 78 4.58 4.48 4.67
N LEU A 79 5.26 4.74 3.55
CA LEU A 79 6.13 3.73 2.94
C LEU A 79 7.31 3.30 3.84
N ARG A 80 7.85 4.22 4.65
CA ARG A 80 8.86 3.87 5.66
C ARG A 80 8.28 2.95 6.73
N TYR A 81 7.06 3.25 7.19
CA TYR A 81 6.36 2.40 8.15
C TYR A 81 5.98 1.04 7.57
N GLU A 82 5.56 0.96 6.30
CA GLU A 82 5.32 -0.32 5.62
C GLU A 82 6.59 -1.16 5.55
N TYR A 83 7.73 -0.56 5.18
CA TYR A 83 9.01 -1.26 5.22
C TYR A 83 9.32 -1.79 6.63
N MET A 84 9.14 -0.97 7.65
CA MET A 84 9.35 -1.38 9.05
C MET A 84 8.38 -2.47 9.47
N PHE A 85 7.12 -2.43 9.02
CA PHE A 85 6.11 -3.44 9.32
C PHE A 85 6.53 -4.83 8.81
N TRP A 86 7.07 -4.89 7.58
CA TRP A 86 7.58 -6.15 7.03
C TRP A 86 8.86 -6.63 7.73
N GLU A 87 9.79 -5.71 8.06
CA GLU A 87 10.98 -6.06 8.84
C GLU A 87 10.62 -6.59 10.24
N MET A 88 9.69 -5.93 10.93
CA MET A 88 9.17 -6.33 12.25
C MET A 88 8.58 -7.74 12.19
N ALA A 89 7.72 -8.02 11.19
CA ALA A 89 7.11 -9.33 11.00
C ALA A 89 8.16 -10.41 10.66
N TYR A 90 9.15 -10.09 9.83
CA TYR A 90 10.21 -11.03 9.45
C TYR A 90 11.16 -11.36 10.59
N ARG A 91 11.44 -10.39 11.46
CA ARG A 91 12.32 -10.54 12.63
C ARG A 91 11.61 -11.05 13.87
N ALA A 92 10.28 -11.16 13.85
CA ALA A 92 9.46 -11.39 15.04
C ALA A 92 9.81 -10.40 16.16
N GLU A 93 9.86 -9.11 15.81
CA GLU A 93 10.20 -8.05 16.76
C GLU A 93 9.16 -7.97 17.89
N GLU A 94 9.67 -7.79 19.11
CA GLU A 94 8.89 -7.67 20.34
C GLU A 94 9.14 -6.30 20.97
N TRP A 95 8.24 -5.90 21.87
CA TRP A 95 8.44 -4.67 22.64
C TRP A 95 9.69 -4.80 23.53
N PRO A 96 10.57 -3.78 23.57
CA PRO A 96 11.62 -3.74 24.56
C PRO A 96 10.99 -3.50 25.95
N ASP A 97 11.43 -4.26 26.95
CA ASP A 97 11.03 -4.09 28.36
C ASP A 97 11.34 -2.68 28.91
#